data_AF-A0A524N1F6-F1
#
_entry.id   AF-A0A524N1F6-F1
#
_cell.length_a   1.000
_cell.length_b   1.000
_cell.length_c   1.000
_cell.angle_alpha   90.00
_cell.angle_beta   90.00
_cell.angle_gamma   90.00
#
_symmetry.space_group_name_H-M   'P 1'
#
loop_
_entity.id
_entity.type
_entity.pdbx_description
1 polymer ?
#
loop_
_entity_poly.entity_id
_entity_poly.type
_entity_poly.pdbx_seq_one_letter_code
_entity_poly.pdbx_strand_id
1 'polypeptide(L)'
;MPKIHYHPCPQALGEYNYLTDTIILHKGLKRYRKIHDSILSHEQEHARIFKEHNSWLKRLALNVKQDYEARITGATRVPIELLRELNPSTLKDSLYQTFYILAYIPILVIEGIYYTIKSLLDSR
;
A
#
# COMPACT_ATOMS: atom_id res chain seq x y z
N MET A 1 -11.23 -8.92 13.28
CA MET A 1 -9.92 -8.39 12.81
C MET A 1 -9.32 -9.37 11.83
N PRO A 2 -8.60 -8.92 10.77
CA PRO A 2 -7.94 -9.81 9.83
C PRO A 2 -6.90 -10.71 10.54
N LYS A 3 -6.69 -11.92 10.03
CA LYS A 3 -5.66 -12.84 10.55
C LYS A 3 -4.27 -12.29 10.20
N ILE A 4 -3.29 -12.45 11.08
CA ILE A 4 -1.90 -12.04 10.80
C ILE A 4 -1.07 -13.28 10.52
N HIS A 5 -0.47 -13.34 9.33
CA HIS A 5 0.42 -14.41 8.91
C HIS A 5 1.84 -13.86 8.70
N TYR A 6 2.84 -14.50 9.29
CA TYR A 6 4.25 -14.11 9.10
C TYR A 6 4.93 -15.05 8.11
N HIS A 7 5.25 -14.54 6.93
CA HIS A 7 5.90 -15.29 5.86
C HIS A 7 7.41 -14.96 5.81
N PRO A 8 8.31 -15.93 5.57
CA PRO A 8 9.75 -15.68 5.55
C PRO A 8 10.24 -14.95 4.29
N CYS A 9 9.50 -15.02 3.18
CA CYS A 9 9.82 -14.35 1.90
C CYS A 9 8.55 -13.98 1.12
N PRO A 10 7.69 -13.08 1.65
CA PRO A 10 6.54 -12.54 0.91
C PRO A 10 6.98 -11.61 -0.22
N GLN A 11 6.11 -11.39 -1.21
CA GLN A 11 6.37 -10.49 -2.34
C GLN A 11 6.52 -9.03 -1.90
N ALA A 12 5.78 -8.64 -0.87
CA ALA A 12 5.87 -7.34 -0.21
C ALA A 12 6.15 -7.49 1.29
N LEU A 13 6.67 -6.44 1.93
CA LEU A 13 6.94 -6.47 3.38
C LEU A 13 5.65 -6.59 4.21
N GLY A 14 4.55 -6.05 3.69
CA GLY A 14 3.19 -6.24 4.17
C GLY A 14 2.23 -6.34 2.98
N GLU A 15 1.19 -7.15 3.12
CA GLU A 15 0.12 -7.27 2.14
C GLU A 15 -1.18 -7.72 2.82
N TYR A 16 -2.27 -6.99 2.59
CA TYR A 16 -3.61 -7.44 2.92
C TYR A 16 -4.26 -8.25 1.78
N ASN A 17 -4.48 -9.54 2.03
CA ASN A 17 -5.22 -10.44 1.16
C ASN A 17 -6.71 -10.43 1.50
N TYR A 18 -7.51 -9.77 0.65
CA TYR A 18 -8.94 -9.58 0.85
C TYR A 18 -9.78 -10.87 0.67
N LEU A 19 -9.30 -11.86 -0.09
CA LEU A 19 -10.01 -13.13 -0.31
C LEU A 19 -10.00 -13.99 0.95
N THR A 20 -8.92 -13.91 1.73
CA THR A 20 -8.69 -14.74 2.92
C THR A 20 -8.78 -13.94 4.23
N ASP A 21 -9.10 -12.64 4.15
CA ASP A 21 -9.07 -11.67 5.27
C ASP A 21 -7.79 -11.81 6.11
N THR A 22 -6.64 -11.88 5.43
CA THR A 22 -5.33 -12.14 6.05
C THR A 22 -4.34 -11.05 5.69
N ILE A 23 -3.67 -10.50 6.70
CA ILE A 23 -2.49 -9.64 6.56
C ILE A 23 -1.26 -10.54 6.58
N ILE A 24 -0.49 -10.53 5.51
CA ILE A 24 0.78 -11.22 5.35
C ILE A 24 1.89 -10.22 5.66
N LEU A 25 2.74 -10.51 6.63
CA LEU A 25 3.90 -9.69 6.99
C LEU A 25 5.19 -10.47 6.83
N HIS A 26 6.26 -9.79 6.43
CA HIS A 26 7.59 -10.37 6.39
C HIS A 26 8.06 -10.74 7.81
N LYS A 27 8.46 -11.99 8.04
CA LYS A 27 8.86 -12.53 9.37
C LYS A 27 9.99 -11.72 10.01
N GLY A 28 10.92 -11.21 9.19
CA GLY A 28 12.04 -10.36 9.62
C GLY A 28 11.62 -9.02 10.24
N LEU A 29 10.41 -8.51 9.96
CA LEU A 29 9.90 -7.28 10.58
C LEU A 29 9.78 -7.38 12.10
N LYS A 30 9.68 -8.60 12.67
CA LYS A 30 9.64 -8.81 14.13
C LYS A 30 10.84 -8.20 14.87
N ARG A 31 11.98 -8.04 14.18
CA ARG A 31 13.19 -7.41 14.74
C ARG A 31 13.11 -5.88 14.76
N TYR A 32 12.20 -5.29 13.98
CA TYR A 32 12.07 -3.85 13.76
C TYR A 32 10.69 -3.36 14.17
N ARG A 33 10.40 -3.37 15.48
CA ARG A 33 9.06 -3.12 16.04
C ARG A 33 8.37 -1.87 15.47
N LYS A 34 9.05 -0.73 15.36
CA LYS A 34 8.45 0.50 14.82
C LYS A 34 8.02 0.35 13.36
N ILE A 35 8.84 -0.29 12.54
CA ILE A 35 8.56 -0.51 11.10
C ILE A 35 7.44 -1.55 10.97
N HIS A 36 7.52 -2.62 11.75
CA HIS A 36 6.47 -3.62 11.85
C HIS A 36 5.11 -3.00 12.17
N ASP A 37 5.03 -2.21 13.24
CA ASP A 37 3.77 -1.65 13.71
C ASP A 37 3.19 -0.66 12.69
N SER A 38 4.06 0.10 12.01
CA SER A 38 3.65 1.00 10.93
C SER A 38 3.08 0.25 9.72
N ILE A 39 3.77 -0.80 9.25
CA ILE A 39 3.30 -1.63 8.14
C ILE A 39 2.01 -2.35 8.54
N LEU A 40 1.94 -2.91 9.74
CA LEU A 40 0.72 -3.57 10.24
C LEU A 40 -0.46 -2.60 10.29
N SER A 41 -0.26 -1.38 10.78
CA SER A 41 -1.31 -0.35 10.82
C SER A 41 -1.79 0.01 9.40
N HIS A 42 -0.87 0.08 8.44
CA HIS A 42 -1.20 0.33 7.04
C HIS A 42 -2.05 -0.81 6.45
N GLU A 43 -1.65 -2.07 6.63
CA GLU A 43 -2.43 -3.21 6.13
C GLU A 43 -3.80 -3.35 6.83
N GLN A 44 -3.89 -2.97 8.10
CA GLN A 44 -5.17 -2.92 8.82
C GLN A 44 -6.14 -1.89 8.25
N GLU A 45 -5.62 -0.77 7.74
CA GLU A 45 -6.44 0.26 7.11
C GLU A 45 -7.00 -0.21 5.76
N HIS A 46 -6.22 -0.95 4.97
CA HIS A 46 -6.74 -1.63 3.78
C HIS A 46 -7.86 -2.63 4.12
N ALA A 47 -7.68 -3.39 5.20
CA ALA A 47 -8.72 -4.30 5.68
C ALA A 47 -9.99 -3.56 6.12
N ARG A 48 -9.84 -2.39 6.75
CA ARG A 48 -10.95 -1.53 7.16
C ARG A 48 -11.72 -0.99 5.94
N ILE A 49 -11.01 -0.38 4.98
CA ILE A 49 -11.59 0.13 3.72
C ILE A 49 -12.37 -0.96 3.00
N PHE A 50 -11.82 -2.17 2.94
CA PHE A 50 -12.48 -3.29 2.27
C PHE A 50 -13.77 -3.71 2.98
N LYS A 51 -13.79 -3.72 4.33
CA LYS A 51 -14.97 -4.12 5.12
C LYS A 51 -16.07 -3.07 5.15
N GLU A 52 -15.71 -1.78 5.17
CA GLU A 52 -16.67 -0.69 5.33
C GLU A 52 -17.33 -0.23 4.04
N HIS A 53 -16.75 -0.56 2.88
CA HIS A 53 -17.24 -0.08 1.60
C HIS A 53 -17.51 -1.26 0.67
N ASN A 54 -18.68 -1.34 0.05
CA ASN A 54 -19.01 -2.41 -0.92
C ASN A 54 -18.67 -2.03 -2.37
N SER A 55 -18.52 -0.74 -2.67
CA SER A 55 -18.21 -0.25 -4.02
C SER A 55 -16.73 -0.45 -4.35
N TRP A 56 -16.46 -1.16 -5.44
CA TRP A 56 -15.10 -1.38 -5.95
C TRP A 56 -14.37 -0.06 -6.28
N LEU A 57 -15.04 0.88 -6.96
CA LEU A 57 -14.46 2.19 -7.27
C LEU A 57 -14.10 2.98 -6.01
N LYS A 58 -14.98 2.94 -5.00
CA LYS A 58 -14.73 3.64 -3.73
C LYS A 58 -13.57 3.03 -2.95
N ARG A 59 -13.46 1.69 -2.94
CA ARG A 59 -12.31 0.99 -2.34
C ARG A 59 -11.00 1.35 -3.05
N LEU A 60 -11.01 1.38 -4.38
CA LEU A 60 -9.84 1.72 -5.17
C LEU A 60 -9.34 3.13 -4.82
N ALA A 61 -10.21 4.14 -4.85
CA ALA A 61 -9.84 5.51 -4.54
C ALA A 61 -9.28 5.67 -3.12
N LEU A 62 -9.91 5.02 -2.13
CA LEU A 62 -9.47 5.10 -0.74
C LEU A 62 -8.12 4.40 -0.50
N ASN A 63 -7.90 3.23 -1.12
CA ASN A 63 -6.62 2.54 -1.05
C ASN A 63 -5.51 3.37 -1.71
N VAL A 64 -5.76 3.95 -2.88
CA VAL A 64 -4.79 4.82 -3.58
C VAL A 64 -4.43 6.03 -2.71
N LYS A 65 -5.43 6.67 -2.10
CA LYS A 65 -5.21 7.79 -1.20
C LYS A 65 -4.35 7.39 0.00
N GLN A 66 -4.67 6.26 0.64
CA GLN A 66 -3.92 5.74 1.78
C GLN A 66 -2.45 5.44 1.43
N ASP A 67 -2.20 4.81 0.27
CA ASP A 67 -0.86 4.50 -0.22
C ASP A 67 -0.05 5.76 -0.49
N TYR A 68 -0.70 6.77 -1.07
CA TYR A 68 -0.10 8.06 -1.34
C TYR A 68 0.27 8.81 -0.05
N GLU A 69 -0.63 8.84 0.94
CA GLU A 69 -0.38 9.45 2.24
C GLU A 69 0.76 8.76 2.99
N ALA A 70 0.77 7.41 2.99
CA ALA A 70 1.85 6.63 3.60
C ALA A 70 3.21 6.89 2.93
N ARG A 71 3.22 7.12 1.62
CA ARG A 71 4.44 7.42 0.84
C ARG A 71 4.98 8.83 1.12
N ILE A 72 4.11 9.85 1.21
CA ILE A 72 4.53 11.24 1.52
C ILE A 72 5.02 11.37 2.95
N THR A 73 4.25 10.83 3.90
CA THR A 73 4.59 10.91 5.33
C THR A 73 5.78 10.03 5.70
N GLY A 74 6.16 9.11 4.81
CA GLY A 74 7.21 8.13 5.04
C GLY A 74 6.84 7.10 6.10
N ALA A 75 5.55 6.97 6.44
CA ALA A 75 5.07 6.01 7.43
C ALA A 75 5.51 4.58 7.07
N THR A 76 5.57 4.25 5.79
CA THR A 76 6.04 2.94 5.28
C THR A 76 7.46 2.98 4.70
N ARG A 77 8.24 4.05 4.92
CA ARG A 77 9.64 4.10 4.47
C ARG A 77 10.47 3.09 5.23
N VAL A 78 10.84 2.01 4.54
CA VAL A 78 11.77 1.01 5.04
C VAL A 78 13.19 1.41 4.62
N PRO A 79 14.17 1.42 5.54
CA PRO A 79 15.58 1.64 5.20
C PRO A 79 16.03 0.71 4.06
N ILE A 80 16.84 1.22 3.13
CA ILE A 80 17.24 0.45 1.94
C ILE A 80 18.10 -0.77 2.32
N GLU A 81 18.83 -0.68 3.42
CA GLU A 81 19.60 -1.76 4.03
C GLU A 81 18.67 -2.89 4.50
N LEU A 82 17.52 -2.52 5.10
CA LEU A 82 16.52 -3.47 5.55
C LEU A 82 15.76 -4.09 4.37
N LEU A 83 15.51 -3.32 3.31
CA LEU A 83 14.95 -3.86 2.06
C LEU A 83 15.90 -4.90 1.44
N ARG A 84 17.21 -4.63 1.41
CA ARG A 84 18.22 -5.58 0.92
C ARG A 84 18.35 -6.84 1.79
N GLU A 85 18.20 -6.70 3.11
CA GLU A 85 18.24 -7.82 4.06
C GLU A 85 16.99 -8.72 3.95
N LEU A 86 15.80 -8.10 3.85
CA LEU A 86 14.52 -8.82 3.89
C LEU A 86 14.04 -9.26 2.51
N ASN A 87 14.36 -8.54 1.45
CA ASN A 87 13.94 -8.87 0.10
C ASN A 87 15.06 -8.52 -0.89
N PRO A 88 16.09 -9.38 -1.03
CA PRO A 88 17.16 -9.16 -1.98
C PRO A 88 16.58 -9.12 -3.40
N SER A 89 16.43 -7.92 -3.93
CA SER A 89 15.74 -7.63 -5.19
C SER A 89 16.40 -8.37 -6.35
N THR A 90 15.61 -9.13 -7.11
CA THR A 90 16.03 -9.65 -8.41
C THR A 90 15.69 -8.64 -9.52
N LEU A 91 16.37 -8.71 -10.68
CA LEU A 91 16.10 -7.87 -11.87
C LEU A 91 14.62 -7.86 -12.29
N LYS A 92 13.91 -8.95 -12.03
CA LYS A 92 12.48 -9.13 -12.32
C LYS A 92 11.58 -8.28 -11.42
N ASP A 93 11.94 -8.11 -10.16
CA ASP A 93 11.15 -7.36 -9.17
C ASP A 93 11.20 -5.86 -9.45
N SER A 94 12.37 -5.36 -9.90
CA SER A 94 12.53 -3.96 -10.33
C SER A 94 11.65 -3.61 -11.53
N LEU A 95 11.50 -4.53 -12.48
CA LEU A 95 10.62 -4.34 -13.64
C LEU A 95 9.15 -4.33 -13.21
N TYR A 96 8.73 -5.27 -12.35
CA TYR A 96 7.36 -5.31 -11.86
C TYR A 96 7.00 -4.05 -11.06
N GLN A 97 7.89 -3.60 -10.19
CA GLN A 97 7.71 -2.37 -9.42
C GLN A 97 7.64 -1.13 -10.32
N THR A 98 8.42 -1.11 -11.41
CA THR A 98 8.37 -0.04 -12.42
C THR A 98 7.01 -0.03 -13.14
N PHE A 99 6.53 -1.19 -13.62
CA PHE A 99 5.20 -1.29 -14.25
C PHE A 99 4.07 -0.94 -13.29
N TYR A 100 4.18 -1.35 -12.03
CA TYR A 100 3.24 -1.00 -10.98
C TYR A 100 3.17 0.53 -10.77
N ILE A 101 4.32 1.21 -10.67
CA ILE A 101 4.36 2.68 -10.57
C ILE A 101 3.79 3.35 -11.82
N LEU A 102 4.11 2.85 -13.02
CA LEU A 102 3.58 3.38 -14.27
C LEU A 102 2.06 3.24 -14.36
N ALA A 103 1.49 2.16 -13.83
CA ALA A 103 0.03 1.95 -13.77
C ALA A 103 -0.69 2.94 -12.83
N TYR A 104 0.02 3.55 -11.87
CA TYR A 104 -0.53 4.60 -11.01
C TYR A 104 -0.57 5.98 -11.68
N ILE A 105 0.23 6.21 -12.73
CA ILE A 105 0.27 7.52 -13.42
C ILE A 105 -1.10 7.89 -14.01
N PRO A 106 -1.82 7.00 -14.75
CA PRO A 106 -3.16 7.31 -15.23
C PRO A 106 -4.16 7.64 -14.11
N ILE A 107 -4.07 6.95 -12.97
CA ILE A 107 -4.97 7.17 -11.83
C ILE A 107 -4.73 8.55 -11.22
N LEU A 108 -3.46 8.93 -11.00
CA LEU A 108 -3.09 10.25 -10.49
C LEU A 108 -3.47 11.37 -11.46
N VAL A 109 -3.35 11.14 -12.77
CA VAL A 109 -3.78 12.10 -13.80
C VAL A 109 -5.30 12.28 -13.79
N ILE A 110 -6.07 11.20 -13.71
CA ILE A 110 -7.53 11.26 -13.66
C ILE A 110 -8.01 11.96 -12.38
N GLU A 111 -7.41 11.65 -11.22
CA GLU A 111 -7.72 12.36 -9.97
C GLU A 111 -7.36 13.84 -10.05
N GLY A 112 -6.17 14.18 -10.58
CA GLY A 112 -5.75 15.56 -10.78
C GLY A 112 -6.74 16.34 -11.66
N ILE A 113 -7.21 15.73 -12.76
CA ILE A 113 -8.23 16.33 -13.64
C ILE A 113 -9.56 16.48 -12.90
N TYR A 114 -10.03 15.44 -12.20
CA TYR A 114 -11.29 15.45 -11.46
C TYR A 114 -11.32 16.57 -10.41
N TYR A 115 -10.28 16.68 -9.58
CA TYR A 115 -10.20 17.72 -8.55
C TYR A 115 -10.03 19.12 -9.12
N THR A 116 -9.31 19.26 -10.25
CA THR A 116 -9.20 20.55 -10.94
C THR A 116 -10.55 21.02 -11.47
N ILE A 117 -11.32 20.13 -12.11
CA ILE A 117 -12.66 20.43 -12.63
C ILE A 117 -13.62 20.74 -11.48
N LYS A 118 -13.59 19.94 -10.40
CA LYS A 118 -14.42 20.18 -9.22
C LYS A 118 -14.12 21.54 -8.57
N SER A 119 -12.85 21.89 -8.40
CA SER A 119 -12.46 23.19 -7.84
C SER A 119 -12.94 24.35 -8.70
N LEU A 120 -12.93 24.22 -10.03
CA LEU A 120 -13.43 25.25 -10.95
C LEU A 120 -14.96 25.39 -10.91
N LEU A 121 -15.67 24.28 -10.67
CA LEU A 121 -17.14 24.26 -10.56
C LEU A 121 -17.63 24.77 -9.20
N ASP A 122 -16.93 24.44 -8.11
CA ASP A 122 -17.27 24.88 -6.74
C ASP A 122 -16.86 26.34 -6.46
N SER A 123 -16.08 26.97 -7.37
CA SER A 123 -15.68 28.39 -7.29
C SER A 123 -16.65 29.34 -8.00
N ARG A 124 -17.84 28.87 -8.39
CA ARG A 124 -18.96 29.65 -8.93
C ARG A 124 -20.14 29.62 -7.97
#